data_AF-V6TQV9-F1
#
_entry.id   AF-V6TQV9-F1
#
_cell.length_a   1.000
_cell.length_b   1.000
_cell.length_c   1.000
_cell.angle_alpha   90.00
_cell.angle_beta   90.00
_cell.angle_gamma   90.00
#
_symmetry.space_group_name_H-M   'P 1'
#
loop_
_entity.id
_entity.type
_entity.pdbx_description
1 polymer ?
#
loop_
_entity_poly.entity_id
_entity_poly.type
_entity_poly.pdbx_seq_one_letter_code
_entity_poly.pdbx_strand_id
1 'polypeptide(L)'
;MLAICFAVGVLAAACTASDNCVDGKCETVSGTEICTQCKATYVPINGKCALAADSQEKCKNADDSAAGEQTCGKCKGQTFMFKGGCYDKGAAPGNLICTDGISGGTNGVCTTCKEADGFFRNPDAADTTDSCILCNDTTGVTVGTGNTKTYTGITNCAKCTAPNQITGGSGAQTAAATCTECASNLYLKIDSGTTSCVTSNECTGGFFPMTDAVDSKKVCVSCGTADKGGIGGCSVCELLASTTKASTVLISCSACSTNNLSPLKNECMQNCPAGMYADSNRVCLACHTSCASCKDNNAESSCTACYPGHVLSKGAGTTKGTCIKECTGAFMTHCKANSCTLDVGGSKYCDACEDGYAPIDGVCTAIAEGARDASGCKANDGKCTACTSTYALLSGGCYNTKALPGSAVCTAANSGSCTTCANGQTYASGNCPACAEGCAKCQSSTSTCTECLAGYYLDSTASKCVKCSENSADGTIQGVKDCVSCTAPSGNSGPVTCYVTQAPAVDPTNPSVNKGGLSSGAIAGISVAVIVVVGGLVGFLCWWFVCRGKA
;
A
#
# COMPACT_ATOMS: atom_id res chain seq x y z
N MET A 1 -1.61 -0.99 -32.00
CA MET A 1 -1.31 -2.26 -32.66
C MET A 1 -0.42 -1.97 -33.86
N LEU A 2 0.90 -2.03 -33.66
CA LEU A 2 1.92 -2.08 -34.70
C LEU A 2 3.18 -2.62 -34.02
N ALA A 3 3.29 -3.95 -34.02
CA ALA A 3 4.43 -4.67 -33.48
C ALA A 3 5.58 -4.54 -34.48
N ILE A 4 6.58 -3.72 -34.16
CA ILE A 4 7.86 -3.74 -34.84
C ILE A 4 8.64 -4.91 -34.25
N CYS A 5 8.52 -6.08 -34.87
CA CYS A 5 9.40 -7.22 -34.61
C CYS A 5 10.81 -6.87 -35.11
N PHE A 6 11.68 -6.37 -34.24
CA PHE A 6 13.12 -6.44 -34.47
C PHE A 6 13.52 -7.92 -34.38
N ALA A 7 13.59 -8.58 -35.54
CA ALA A 7 14.32 -9.82 -35.67
C ALA A 7 15.81 -9.49 -35.49
N VAL A 8 16.32 -9.62 -34.26
CA VAL A 8 17.75 -9.67 -34.00
C VAL A 8 18.23 -11.00 -34.55
N GLY A 9 18.62 -11.01 -35.83
CA GLY A 9 19.41 -12.10 -36.38
C GLY A 9 20.72 -12.15 -35.59
N VAL A 10 20.84 -13.12 -34.70
CA VAL A 10 22.08 -13.42 -33.98
C VAL A 10 23.12 -13.79 -35.05
N LEU A 11 24.02 -12.86 -35.37
CA LEU A 11 25.28 -13.23 -36.01
C LEU A 11 25.97 -14.18 -35.03
N ALA A 12 26.04 -15.47 -35.37
CA ALA A 12 26.85 -16.43 -34.63
C ALA A 12 28.29 -15.94 -34.66
N ALA A 13 28.77 -15.38 -33.55
CA ALA A 13 30.15 -14.98 -33.43
C ALA A 13 31.02 -16.23 -33.62
N ALA A 14 32.01 -16.15 -34.51
CA ALA A 14 32.98 -17.22 -34.68
C ALA A 14 33.75 -17.40 -33.37
N CYS A 15 33.86 -18.64 -32.89
CA CYS A 15 34.67 -19.00 -31.73
C CYS A 15 36.12 -18.54 -31.94
N THR A 16 36.69 -17.81 -31.00
CA THR A 16 38.03 -17.21 -31.14
C THR A 16 39.11 -17.97 -30.39
N ALA A 17 38.74 -18.78 -29.40
CA ALA A 17 39.66 -19.37 -28.43
C ALA A 17 39.79 -20.90 -28.51
N SER A 18 38.99 -21.60 -29.34
CA SER A 18 39.04 -23.07 -29.48
C SER A 18 39.03 -23.50 -30.94
N ASP A 19 40.17 -23.99 -31.42
CA ASP A 19 40.26 -24.74 -32.66
C ASP A 19 39.30 -25.94 -32.61
N ASN A 20 38.75 -26.31 -33.78
CA ASN A 20 37.82 -27.42 -33.94
C ASN A 20 36.49 -27.32 -33.16
N CYS A 21 36.12 -26.14 -32.67
CA CYS A 21 34.76 -25.91 -32.21
C CYS A 21 33.79 -25.75 -33.39
N VAL A 22 32.54 -26.20 -33.23
CA VAL A 22 31.49 -25.94 -34.23
C VAL A 22 31.11 -24.46 -34.19
N ASP A 23 30.91 -23.86 -35.37
CA ASP A 23 30.55 -22.44 -35.47
C ASP A 23 29.26 -22.15 -34.68
N GLY A 24 29.29 -21.10 -33.85
CA GLY A 24 28.18 -20.73 -32.97
C GLY A 24 27.96 -21.64 -31.75
N LYS A 25 28.89 -22.57 -31.47
CA LYS A 25 28.84 -23.46 -30.29
C LYS A 25 29.88 -23.09 -29.23
N CYS A 26 30.05 -21.79 -29.02
CA CYS A 26 30.85 -21.25 -27.93
C CYS A 26 30.01 -20.41 -26.98
N GLU A 27 30.35 -20.49 -25.69
CA GLU A 27 29.76 -19.69 -24.64
C GLU A 27 30.86 -19.05 -23.79
N THR A 28 30.58 -17.92 -23.13
CA THR A 28 31.53 -17.32 -22.19
C THR A 28 31.08 -17.60 -20.77
N VAL A 29 31.97 -18.21 -19.99
CA VAL A 29 31.73 -18.58 -18.59
C VAL A 29 32.79 -17.92 -17.73
N SER A 30 32.36 -17.02 -16.84
CA SER A 30 33.26 -16.23 -15.97
C SER A 30 34.39 -15.54 -16.75
N GLY A 31 34.09 -15.01 -17.93
CA GLY A 31 35.05 -14.34 -18.82
C GLY A 31 35.94 -15.28 -19.66
N THR A 32 35.77 -16.59 -19.54
CA THR A 32 36.48 -17.59 -20.35
C THR A 32 35.57 -18.12 -21.45
N GLU A 33 35.98 -18.02 -22.71
CA GLU A 33 35.27 -18.66 -23.83
C GLU A 33 35.49 -20.19 -23.79
N ILE A 34 34.40 -20.94 -23.84
CA ILE A 34 34.36 -22.40 -23.84
C ILE A 34 33.62 -22.91 -25.07
N CYS A 35 34.05 -24.05 -25.61
CA CYS A 35 33.32 -24.78 -26.65
C CYS A 35 32.34 -25.76 -26.02
N THR A 36 31.06 -25.69 -26.40
CA THR A 36 30.00 -26.60 -25.94
C THR A 36 29.72 -27.74 -26.92
N GLN A 37 30.21 -27.64 -28.16
CA GLN A 37 30.13 -28.71 -29.15
C GLN A 37 31.29 -28.63 -30.14
N CYS A 38 32.09 -29.69 -30.19
CA CYS A 38 33.24 -29.81 -31.08
C CYS A 38 32.87 -30.39 -32.45
N LYS A 39 33.76 -30.20 -33.42
CA LYS A 39 33.70 -30.89 -34.71
C LYS A 39 33.88 -32.40 -34.51
N ALA A 40 33.48 -33.19 -35.51
CA ALA A 40 33.63 -34.65 -35.49
C ALA A 40 35.06 -35.06 -35.11
N THR A 41 35.21 -36.19 -34.41
CA THR A 41 36.46 -36.71 -33.80
C THR A 41 37.00 -35.98 -32.57
N TYR A 42 36.44 -34.82 -32.21
CA TYR A 42 36.83 -34.04 -31.02
C TYR A 42 35.69 -34.02 -29.98
N VAL A 43 36.06 -33.82 -28.72
CA VAL A 43 35.14 -33.64 -27.58
C VAL A 43 35.58 -32.46 -26.70
N PRO A 44 34.64 -31.77 -26.01
CA PRO A 44 35.01 -30.65 -25.14
C PRO A 44 35.63 -31.14 -23.83
N ILE A 45 36.91 -30.79 -23.63
CA ILE A 45 37.66 -31.03 -22.40
C ILE A 45 38.17 -29.69 -21.87
N ASN A 46 37.73 -29.35 -20.67
CA ASN A 46 38.07 -28.10 -19.98
C ASN A 46 37.86 -26.86 -20.86
N GLY A 47 36.73 -26.84 -21.59
CA GLY A 47 36.32 -25.76 -22.48
C GLY A 47 36.98 -25.74 -23.87
N LYS A 48 37.90 -26.65 -24.18
CA LYS A 48 38.58 -26.74 -25.49
C LYS A 48 38.31 -28.07 -26.18
N CYS A 49 38.36 -28.09 -27.50
CA CYS A 49 38.22 -29.33 -28.26
C CYS A 49 39.51 -30.16 -28.24
N ALA A 50 39.46 -31.32 -27.60
CA ALA A 50 40.52 -32.32 -27.58
C ALA A 50 40.11 -33.55 -28.41
N LEU A 51 41.10 -34.28 -28.95
CA LEU A 51 40.83 -35.52 -29.67
C LEU A 51 40.11 -36.52 -28.75
N ALA A 52 39.01 -37.09 -29.24
CA ALA A 52 38.21 -38.03 -28.47
C ALA A 52 39.02 -39.28 -28.06
N ALA A 53 39.89 -39.77 -28.95
CA ALA A 53 40.75 -40.92 -28.70
C ALA A 53 41.72 -40.71 -27.52
N ASP A 54 42.21 -39.48 -27.32
CA ASP A 54 43.17 -39.14 -26.26
C ASP A 54 42.47 -38.77 -24.95
N SER A 55 41.16 -38.55 -24.98
CA SER A 55 40.38 -38.00 -23.86
C SER A 55 39.66 -39.07 -23.03
N GLN A 56 39.94 -40.36 -23.27
CA GLN A 56 39.18 -41.50 -22.73
C GLN A 56 39.22 -41.62 -21.21
N GLU A 57 40.23 -41.06 -20.55
CA GLU A 57 40.33 -41.03 -19.08
C GLU A 57 39.40 -39.99 -18.45
N LYS A 58 38.97 -38.99 -19.22
CA LYS A 58 38.13 -37.87 -18.77
C LYS A 58 36.71 -37.94 -19.34
N CYS A 59 36.56 -38.47 -20.55
CA CYS A 59 35.32 -38.47 -21.30
C CYS A 59 35.01 -39.84 -21.91
N LYS A 60 33.75 -40.27 -21.75
CA LYS A 60 33.16 -41.47 -22.33
C LYS A 60 31.78 -41.16 -22.90
N ASN A 61 31.17 -42.12 -23.59
CA ASN A 61 29.73 -42.11 -23.83
C ASN A 61 28.97 -42.46 -22.54
N ALA A 62 27.66 -42.19 -22.53
CA ALA A 62 26.78 -42.49 -21.40
C ALA A 62 26.80 -43.98 -20.99
N ASP A 63 27.03 -44.88 -21.94
CA ASP A 63 27.14 -46.33 -21.77
C ASP A 63 28.58 -46.81 -21.42
N ASP A 64 29.47 -45.89 -21.03
CA ASP A 64 30.90 -46.13 -20.77
C ASP A 64 31.74 -46.58 -21.99
N SER A 65 31.16 -46.62 -23.19
CA SER A 65 31.91 -46.87 -24.42
C SER A 65 32.84 -45.69 -24.77
N ALA A 66 33.78 -45.93 -25.69
CA ALA A 66 34.74 -44.91 -26.10
C ALA A 66 34.02 -43.64 -26.58
N ALA A 67 34.45 -42.47 -26.10
CA ALA A 67 33.76 -41.20 -26.34
C ALA A 67 33.35 -41.01 -27.81
N GLY A 68 32.05 -40.83 -28.02
CA GLY A 68 31.40 -40.53 -29.28
C GLY A 68 31.53 -39.06 -29.61
N GLU A 69 31.56 -38.77 -30.90
CA GLU A 69 32.07 -37.52 -31.45
C GLU A 69 31.25 -36.28 -31.02
N GLN A 70 31.89 -35.10 -30.99
CA GLN A 70 31.31 -33.76 -30.81
C GLN A 70 30.97 -33.30 -29.38
N THR A 71 30.52 -34.18 -28.50
CA THR A 71 30.21 -33.86 -27.08
C THR A 71 30.61 -35.01 -26.16
N CYS A 72 30.84 -34.73 -24.89
CA CYS A 72 31.02 -35.80 -23.92
C CYS A 72 29.68 -36.35 -23.42
N GLY A 73 29.53 -37.68 -23.38
CA GLY A 73 28.34 -38.33 -22.83
C GLY A 73 28.45 -38.64 -21.32
N LYS A 74 29.67 -38.74 -20.80
CA LYS A 74 29.96 -39.09 -19.41
C LYS A 74 31.35 -38.62 -18.97
N CYS A 75 31.43 -37.92 -17.85
CA CYS A 75 32.69 -37.44 -17.28
C CYS A 75 33.30 -38.41 -16.29
N LYS A 76 34.64 -38.49 -16.30
CA LYS A 76 35.43 -39.42 -15.50
C LYS A 76 36.56 -38.68 -14.76
N GLY A 77 37.13 -39.36 -13.78
CA GLY A 77 38.21 -38.82 -12.95
C GLY A 77 37.82 -37.52 -12.25
N GLN A 78 38.77 -36.59 -12.16
CA GLN A 78 38.63 -35.32 -11.44
C GLN A 78 37.97 -34.21 -12.28
N THR A 79 37.08 -34.62 -13.19
CA THR A 79 36.28 -33.71 -13.99
C THR A 79 34.81 -33.72 -13.56
N PHE A 80 34.03 -32.78 -14.07
CA PHE A 80 32.58 -32.79 -13.95
C PHE A 80 31.90 -32.39 -15.25
N MET A 81 30.67 -32.86 -15.43
CA MET A 81 29.84 -32.58 -16.60
C MET A 81 29.26 -31.17 -16.54
N PHE A 82 29.42 -30.41 -17.62
CA PHE A 82 28.84 -29.08 -17.81
C PHE A 82 28.71 -28.77 -19.31
N LYS A 83 27.52 -28.40 -19.79
CA LYS A 83 27.22 -28.05 -21.19
C LYS A 83 27.86 -28.99 -22.22
N GLY A 84 27.73 -30.30 -21.99
CA GLY A 84 28.22 -31.34 -22.92
C GLY A 84 29.74 -31.54 -22.94
N GLY A 85 30.47 -31.01 -21.95
CA GLY A 85 31.92 -31.19 -21.80
C GLY A 85 32.34 -31.60 -20.39
N CYS A 86 33.59 -32.06 -20.26
CA CYS A 86 34.18 -32.42 -18.97
C CYS A 86 35.22 -31.41 -18.50
N TYR A 87 34.98 -30.80 -17.35
CA TYR A 87 35.76 -29.66 -16.84
C TYR A 87 36.56 -30.04 -15.61
N ASP A 88 37.80 -29.56 -15.54
CA ASP A 88 38.74 -29.93 -14.48
C ASP A 88 38.40 -29.21 -13.16
N LYS A 89 38.22 -29.96 -12.07
CA LYS A 89 37.90 -29.36 -10.76
C LYS A 89 39.05 -28.52 -10.20
N GLY A 90 40.29 -28.83 -10.57
CA GLY A 90 41.50 -28.17 -10.06
C GLY A 90 41.96 -26.96 -10.86
N ALA A 91 41.42 -26.74 -12.06
CA ALA A 91 41.93 -25.73 -12.99
C ALA A 91 40.80 -24.94 -13.68
N ALA A 92 41.14 -23.74 -14.16
CA ALA A 92 40.21 -22.93 -14.93
C ALA A 92 39.96 -23.56 -16.31
N PRO A 93 38.73 -23.47 -16.87
CA PRO A 93 37.58 -22.78 -16.27
C PRO A 93 36.78 -23.62 -15.24
N GLY A 94 37.06 -24.91 -15.06
CA GLY A 94 36.24 -25.77 -14.19
C GLY A 94 36.19 -25.33 -12.72
N ASN A 95 37.28 -24.85 -12.14
CA ASN A 95 37.31 -24.29 -10.78
C ASN A 95 36.61 -22.91 -10.63
N LEU A 96 36.17 -22.30 -11.74
CA LEU A 96 35.31 -21.12 -11.75
C LEU A 96 33.82 -21.48 -11.68
N ILE A 97 33.48 -22.74 -11.91
CA ILE A 97 32.10 -23.27 -11.90
C ILE A 97 31.88 -24.15 -10.66
N CYS A 98 32.87 -24.96 -10.32
CA CYS A 98 32.84 -25.95 -9.25
C CYS A 98 33.79 -25.57 -8.11
N THR A 99 33.35 -25.76 -6.86
CA THR A 99 34.20 -25.54 -5.67
C THR A 99 34.69 -26.85 -5.03
N ASP A 100 34.30 -28.01 -5.58
CA ASP A 100 34.79 -29.29 -5.11
C ASP A 100 36.31 -29.41 -5.28
N GLY A 101 37.00 -29.83 -4.23
CA GLY A 101 38.44 -30.13 -4.30
C GLY A 101 38.73 -31.46 -5.01
N ILE A 102 39.95 -31.59 -5.53
CA ILE A 102 40.45 -32.78 -6.25
C ILE A 102 40.38 -34.06 -5.37
N SER A 103 40.51 -33.93 -4.05
CA SER A 103 40.62 -35.08 -3.13
C SER A 103 39.33 -35.40 -2.37
N GLY A 104 38.19 -34.77 -2.70
CA GLY A 104 36.96 -34.88 -1.90
C GLY A 104 35.63 -34.93 -2.66
N GLY A 105 35.64 -34.91 -3.99
CA GLY A 105 34.43 -34.91 -4.82
C GLY A 105 34.10 -36.26 -5.46
N THR A 106 32.85 -36.44 -5.89
CA THR A 106 32.43 -37.60 -6.70
C THR A 106 32.99 -37.47 -8.11
N ASN A 107 33.61 -38.53 -8.65
CA ASN A 107 34.13 -38.51 -10.02
C ASN A 107 33.03 -38.15 -11.02
N GLY A 108 33.33 -37.27 -11.97
CA GLY A 108 32.38 -36.84 -13.01
C GLY A 108 31.30 -35.86 -12.55
N VAL A 109 31.21 -35.55 -11.24
CA VAL A 109 30.14 -34.70 -10.68
C VAL A 109 30.73 -33.56 -9.85
N CYS A 110 30.16 -32.36 -10.00
CA CYS A 110 30.35 -31.28 -9.06
C CYS A 110 29.23 -31.27 -8.01
N THR A 111 29.58 -31.43 -6.74
CA THR A 111 28.62 -31.45 -5.62
C THR A 111 28.35 -30.07 -5.04
N THR A 112 29.29 -29.13 -5.18
CA THR A 112 29.16 -27.75 -4.73
C THR A 112 29.52 -26.80 -5.87
N CYS A 113 28.50 -26.15 -6.42
CA CYS A 113 28.68 -25.16 -7.47
C CYS A 113 29.05 -23.79 -6.88
N LYS A 114 29.71 -22.96 -7.68
CA LYS A 114 30.19 -21.65 -7.24
C LYS A 114 29.08 -20.61 -7.26
N GLU A 115 28.20 -20.66 -6.25
CA GLU A 115 27.01 -19.78 -6.14
C GLU A 115 27.34 -18.28 -6.18
N ALA A 116 28.48 -17.88 -5.63
CA ALA A 116 28.96 -16.50 -5.68
C ALA A 116 29.18 -15.97 -7.10
N ASP A 117 29.48 -16.87 -8.04
CA ASP A 117 29.74 -16.58 -9.46
C ASP A 117 28.51 -16.87 -10.34
N GLY A 118 27.33 -17.11 -9.74
CA GLY A 118 26.07 -17.26 -10.45
C GLY A 118 25.78 -18.67 -10.95
N PHE A 119 26.23 -19.70 -10.22
CA PHE A 119 25.90 -21.10 -10.52
C PHE A 119 25.08 -21.72 -9.41
N PHE A 120 24.03 -22.46 -9.76
CA PHE A 120 23.33 -23.32 -8.82
C PHE A 120 23.54 -24.79 -9.17
N ARG A 121 23.43 -25.66 -8.17
CA ARG A 121 23.54 -27.10 -8.37
C ARG A 121 22.31 -27.65 -9.07
N ASN A 122 22.52 -28.45 -10.12
CA ASN A 122 21.46 -29.27 -10.70
C ASN A 122 21.04 -30.35 -9.66
N PRO A 123 19.78 -30.39 -9.21
CA PRO A 123 19.34 -31.38 -8.22
C PRO A 123 19.48 -32.84 -8.68
N ASP A 124 19.48 -33.07 -10.00
CA ASP A 124 19.66 -34.38 -10.64
C ASP A 124 21.06 -34.51 -11.32
N ALA A 125 22.07 -33.82 -10.76
CA ALA A 125 23.46 -33.92 -11.23
C ALA A 125 24.00 -35.35 -11.17
N ALA A 126 24.61 -35.80 -12.26
CA ALA A 126 25.24 -37.10 -12.42
C ALA A 126 26.50 -36.97 -13.29
N ASP A 127 27.26 -38.05 -13.46
CA ASP A 127 28.42 -38.03 -14.34
C ASP A 127 28.03 -37.96 -15.83
N THR A 128 26.74 -38.09 -16.14
CA THR A 128 26.14 -38.00 -17.48
C THR A 128 25.26 -36.76 -17.67
N THR A 129 25.07 -35.94 -16.63
CA THR A 129 24.21 -34.75 -16.67
C THR A 129 24.93 -33.56 -16.03
N ASP A 130 24.67 -32.36 -16.53
CA ASP A 130 25.33 -31.15 -16.05
C ASP A 130 25.20 -31.01 -14.53
N SER A 131 26.33 -30.75 -13.86
CA SER A 131 26.36 -30.64 -12.40
C SER A 131 25.91 -29.26 -11.90
N CYS A 132 26.27 -28.21 -12.66
CA CYS A 132 25.99 -26.83 -12.32
C CYS A 132 25.27 -26.15 -13.48
N ILE A 133 24.38 -25.23 -13.15
CA ILE A 133 23.58 -24.46 -14.11
C ILE A 133 23.75 -22.98 -13.79
N LEU A 134 23.90 -22.15 -14.82
CA LEU A 134 23.98 -20.71 -14.65
C LEU A 134 22.63 -20.15 -14.19
N CYS A 135 22.66 -19.21 -13.25
CA CYS A 135 21.48 -18.57 -12.69
C CYS A 135 20.63 -17.83 -13.73
N ASN A 136 21.21 -17.43 -14.86
CA ASN A 136 20.52 -16.79 -15.97
C ASN A 136 20.26 -17.70 -17.18
N ASP A 137 20.54 -19.01 -17.09
CA ASP A 137 20.27 -19.95 -18.18
C ASP A 137 18.80 -20.38 -18.18
N THR A 138 17.99 -19.66 -18.95
CA THR A 138 16.56 -19.95 -19.10
C THR A 138 16.26 -21.18 -19.95
N THR A 139 17.24 -21.69 -20.70
CA THR A 139 17.10 -22.97 -21.42
C THR A 139 17.24 -24.11 -20.42
N GLY A 140 18.22 -23.99 -19.54
CA GLY A 140 18.46 -24.93 -18.46
C GLY A 140 18.93 -26.30 -18.94
N VAL A 141 18.76 -27.29 -18.07
CA VAL A 141 19.20 -28.67 -18.31
C VAL A 141 18.01 -29.60 -18.21
N THR A 142 17.78 -30.38 -19.28
CA THR A 142 16.76 -31.43 -19.31
C THR A 142 17.37 -32.78 -18.91
N VAL A 143 16.73 -33.49 -17.99
CA VAL A 143 17.19 -34.76 -17.43
C VAL A 143 16.03 -35.76 -17.24
N GLY A 144 16.38 -36.98 -16.84
CA GLY A 144 15.44 -38.05 -16.56
C GLY A 144 15.02 -38.84 -17.81
N THR A 145 14.36 -39.97 -17.59
CA THR A 145 13.89 -40.84 -18.69
C THR A 145 12.94 -40.05 -19.59
N GLY A 146 13.29 -39.97 -20.88
CA GLY A 146 12.53 -39.21 -21.88
C GLY A 146 12.68 -37.69 -21.81
N ASN A 147 13.70 -37.16 -21.12
CA ASN A 147 13.96 -35.72 -20.99
C ASN A 147 12.77 -34.94 -20.42
N THR A 148 12.14 -35.51 -19.38
CA THR A 148 10.89 -35.02 -18.81
C THR A 148 11.07 -34.03 -17.67
N LYS A 149 12.28 -33.85 -17.12
CA LYS A 149 12.55 -32.88 -16.05
C LYS A 149 13.48 -31.79 -16.56
N THR A 150 13.17 -30.53 -16.29
CA THR A 150 14.00 -29.39 -16.71
C THR A 150 14.31 -28.49 -15.53
N TYR A 151 15.58 -28.18 -15.31
CA TYR A 151 16.02 -27.22 -14.31
C TYR A 151 16.55 -25.96 -15.00
N THR A 152 15.97 -24.81 -14.69
CA THR A 152 16.26 -23.54 -15.38
C THR A 152 16.69 -22.45 -14.42
N GLY A 153 17.45 -21.48 -14.92
CA GLY A 153 17.68 -20.19 -14.28
C GLY A 153 16.54 -19.20 -14.55
N ILE A 154 16.75 -17.96 -14.15
CA ILE A 154 15.84 -16.82 -14.34
C ILE A 154 16.55 -15.76 -15.17
N THR A 155 15.87 -15.21 -16.18
CA THR A 155 16.39 -14.14 -17.02
C THR A 155 17.01 -13.01 -16.19
N ASN A 156 18.23 -12.61 -16.53
CA ASN A 156 19.00 -11.55 -15.86
C ASN A 156 19.27 -11.77 -14.35
N CYS A 157 19.17 -13.00 -13.86
CA CYS A 157 19.55 -13.32 -12.50
C CYS A 157 21.07 -13.52 -12.38
N ALA A 158 21.72 -12.77 -11.49
CA ALA A 158 23.16 -12.86 -11.25
C ALA A 158 23.51 -13.91 -10.21
N LYS A 159 22.71 -14.06 -9.15
CA LYS A 159 22.86 -15.10 -8.13
C LYS A 159 21.52 -15.71 -7.77
N CYS A 160 21.52 -17.00 -7.48
CA CYS A 160 20.30 -17.77 -7.25
C CYS A 160 20.59 -18.98 -6.36
N THR A 161 19.52 -19.55 -5.81
CA THR A 161 19.55 -20.82 -5.09
C THR A 161 18.89 -21.92 -5.92
N ALA A 162 19.39 -23.13 -5.78
CA ALA A 162 18.89 -24.29 -6.53
C ALA A 162 17.41 -24.57 -6.20
N PRO A 163 16.61 -25.00 -7.18
CA PRO A 163 15.27 -25.51 -6.91
C PRO A 163 15.32 -26.85 -6.18
N ASN A 164 14.18 -27.26 -5.62
CA ASN A 164 14.02 -28.62 -5.14
C ASN A 164 14.07 -29.64 -6.29
N GLN A 165 14.54 -30.85 -5.99
CA GLN A 165 14.50 -31.97 -6.93
C GLN A 165 13.05 -32.29 -7.31
N ILE A 166 12.79 -32.44 -8.60
CA ILE A 166 11.48 -32.85 -9.11
C ILE A 166 11.26 -34.33 -8.78
N THR A 167 10.26 -34.62 -7.95
CA THR A 167 9.89 -35.98 -7.51
C THR A 167 8.46 -36.32 -7.94
N GLY A 168 8.29 -37.43 -8.65
CA GLY A 168 6.97 -37.85 -9.17
C GLY A 168 6.43 -36.92 -10.28
N GLY A 169 5.37 -37.36 -10.95
CA GLY A 169 4.68 -36.61 -12.02
C GLY A 169 4.70 -37.30 -13.38
N SER A 170 3.64 -37.10 -14.16
CA SER A 170 3.49 -37.56 -15.54
C SER A 170 3.67 -36.40 -16.51
N GLY A 171 4.61 -36.53 -17.47
CA GLY A 171 4.85 -35.51 -18.50
C GLY A 171 6.05 -34.61 -18.20
N ALA A 172 6.23 -33.58 -19.03
CA ALA A 172 7.33 -32.63 -18.91
C ALA A 172 7.12 -31.66 -17.74
N GLN A 173 8.13 -31.51 -16.89
CA GLN A 173 8.12 -30.70 -15.68
C GLN A 173 9.32 -29.74 -15.69
N THR A 174 9.14 -28.54 -15.14
CA THR A 174 10.19 -27.53 -15.06
C THR A 174 10.24 -26.95 -13.65
N ALA A 175 11.46 -26.84 -13.11
CA ALA A 175 11.72 -26.14 -11.86
C ALA A 175 12.77 -25.05 -12.10
N ALA A 176 12.42 -23.81 -11.77
CA ALA A 176 13.33 -22.66 -11.89
C ALA A 176 14.06 -22.43 -10.57
N ALA A 177 15.33 -22.04 -10.64
CA ALA A 177 16.10 -21.54 -9.50
C ALA A 177 15.40 -20.32 -8.87
N THR A 178 15.70 -20.03 -7.60
CA THR A 178 15.18 -18.84 -6.93
C THR A 178 16.22 -17.72 -6.99
N CYS A 179 15.91 -16.61 -7.64
CA CYS A 179 16.85 -15.51 -7.78
C CYS A 179 17.02 -14.76 -6.45
N THR A 180 18.27 -14.51 -6.08
CA THR A 180 18.65 -13.79 -4.84
C THR A 180 19.33 -12.45 -5.13
N GLU A 181 19.87 -12.28 -6.34
CA GLU A 181 20.48 -11.04 -6.80
C GLU A 181 20.33 -10.91 -8.31
N CYS A 182 19.85 -9.76 -8.77
CA CYS A 182 19.71 -9.47 -10.19
C CYS A 182 20.99 -8.87 -10.78
N ALA A 183 21.14 -8.97 -12.10
CA ALA A 183 22.17 -8.27 -12.82
C ALA A 183 22.09 -6.75 -12.59
N SER A 184 23.22 -6.07 -12.80
CA SER A 184 23.36 -4.62 -12.60
C SER A 184 22.19 -3.83 -13.20
N ASN A 185 21.63 -2.91 -12.41
CA ASN A 185 20.51 -2.03 -12.75
C ASN A 185 19.11 -2.63 -12.78
N LEU A 186 18.97 -3.92 -12.46
CA LEU A 186 17.67 -4.54 -12.26
C LEU A 186 17.33 -4.67 -10.77
N TYR A 187 16.03 -4.80 -10.50
CA TYR A 187 15.44 -4.91 -9.18
C TYR A 187 14.89 -6.32 -9.00
N LEU A 188 15.23 -6.95 -7.88
CA LEU A 188 14.65 -8.23 -7.49
C LEU A 188 13.20 -8.02 -7.06
N LYS A 189 12.27 -8.61 -7.78
CA LYS A 189 10.85 -8.63 -7.45
C LYS A 189 10.46 -10.01 -6.96
N ILE A 190 9.83 -10.06 -5.80
CA ILE A 190 9.25 -11.28 -5.23
C ILE A 190 7.73 -11.08 -5.21
N ASP A 191 7.03 -11.84 -6.04
CA ASP A 191 5.57 -11.82 -6.09
C ASP A 191 5.05 -13.22 -5.73
N SER A 192 4.35 -13.32 -4.61
CA SER A 192 3.75 -14.57 -4.14
C SER A 192 4.75 -15.75 -4.09
N GLY A 193 6.01 -15.47 -3.71
CA GLY A 193 7.11 -16.44 -3.64
C GLY A 193 7.89 -16.65 -4.94
N THR A 194 7.43 -16.11 -6.07
CA THR A 194 8.12 -16.19 -7.36
C THR A 194 9.09 -15.02 -7.51
N THR A 195 10.33 -15.30 -7.91
CA THR A 195 11.37 -14.29 -8.08
C THR A 195 11.53 -13.90 -9.55
N SER A 196 11.81 -12.62 -9.80
CA SER A 196 12.09 -12.08 -11.13
C SER A 196 12.99 -10.86 -11.05
N CYS A 197 13.69 -10.56 -12.15
CA CYS A 197 14.55 -9.40 -12.27
C CYS A 197 13.98 -8.41 -13.27
N VAL A 198 13.58 -7.23 -12.77
CA VAL A 198 12.79 -6.26 -13.53
C VAL A 198 13.44 -4.88 -13.49
N THR A 199 13.08 -3.99 -14.41
CA THR A 199 13.53 -2.60 -14.38
C THR A 199 12.77 -1.80 -13.32
N SER A 200 13.29 -0.64 -12.93
CA SER A 200 12.71 0.18 -11.84
C SER A 200 11.23 0.55 -12.07
N ASN A 201 10.85 0.82 -13.32
CA ASN A 201 9.47 1.16 -13.72
C ASN A 201 8.52 -0.06 -13.75
N GLU A 202 9.02 -1.27 -13.55
CA GLU A 202 8.22 -2.50 -13.48
C GLU A 202 7.89 -2.90 -12.03
N CYS A 203 8.51 -2.23 -11.05
CA CYS A 203 8.05 -2.24 -9.66
C CYS A 203 6.79 -1.36 -9.55
N THR A 204 5.65 -1.85 -10.04
CA THR A 204 4.35 -1.17 -10.03
C THR A 204 3.22 -2.10 -9.55
N GLY A 205 2.01 -1.56 -9.40
CA GLY A 205 0.80 -2.36 -9.13
C GLY A 205 0.68 -2.94 -7.72
N GLY A 206 1.56 -2.53 -6.81
CA GLY A 206 1.67 -3.07 -5.45
C GLY A 206 3.10 -3.14 -4.93
N PHE A 207 4.05 -2.73 -5.76
CA PHE A 207 5.45 -2.57 -5.41
C PHE A 207 5.96 -1.19 -5.81
N PHE A 208 7.09 -0.80 -5.22
CA PHE A 208 7.89 0.36 -5.63
C PHE A 208 9.40 -0.01 -5.59
N PRO A 209 10.24 0.62 -6.43
CA PRO A 209 11.66 0.31 -6.47
C PRO A 209 12.40 0.96 -5.29
N MET A 210 13.29 0.20 -4.66
CA MET A 210 14.15 0.67 -3.57
C MET A 210 15.55 0.04 -3.67
N THR A 211 16.56 0.73 -3.14
CA THR A 211 17.85 0.10 -2.80
C THR A 211 17.85 -0.16 -1.30
N ASP A 212 17.94 -1.42 -0.89
CA ASP A 212 18.01 -1.79 0.52
C ASP A 212 19.31 -1.25 1.14
N ALA A 213 19.19 -0.55 2.27
CA ALA A 213 20.33 0.10 2.92
C ALA A 213 21.28 -0.89 3.60
N VAL A 214 20.84 -2.11 3.90
CA VAL A 214 21.62 -3.12 4.64
C VAL A 214 22.62 -3.83 3.72
N ASP A 215 22.15 -4.30 2.57
CA ASP A 215 22.95 -5.08 1.63
C ASP A 215 23.20 -4.38 0.29
N SER A 216 22.74 -3.13 0.14
CA SER A 216 22.84 -2.34 -1.09
C SER A 216 22.17 -2.99 -2.31
N LYS A 217 21.23 -3.92 -2.10
CA LYS A 217 20.54 -4.60 -3.20
C LYS A 217 19.34 -3.80 -3.70
N LYS A 218 19.16 -3.83 -5.03
CA LYS A 218 17.98 -3.24 -5.70
C LYS A 218 16.81 -4.22 -5.61
N VAL A 219 15.72 -3.82 -4.98
CA VAL A 219 14.54 -4.67 -4.70
C VAL A 219 13.24 -3.92 -5.01
N CYS A 220 12.24 -4.63 -5.53
CA CYS A 220 10.87 -4.13 -5.55
C CYS A 220 10.23 -4.43 -4.20
N VAL A 221 9.93 -3.40 -3.42
CA VAL A 221 9.35 -3.49 -2.08
C VAL A 221 7.84 -3.38 -2.18
N SER A 222 7.10 -4.16 -1.40
CA SER A 222 5.64 -4.04 -1.35
C SER A 222 5.20 -2.68 -0.80
N CYS A 223 4.16 -2.09 -1.40
CA CYS A 223 3.58 -0.83 -0.94
C CYS A 223 3.17 -0.84 0.54
N GLY A 224 2.85 -2.02 1.11
CA GLY A 224 2.44 -2.19 2.50
C GLY A 224 3.57 -2.16 3.53
N THR A 225 4.84 -2.18 3.10
CA THR A 225 6.01 -2.38 3.97
C THR A 225 6.49 -1.06 4.59
N ALA A 226 5.87 -0.66 5.70
CA ALA A 226 6.09 0.64 6.35
C ALA A 226 7.56 0.90 6.77
N ASP A 227 8.28 -0.13 7.22
CA ASP A 227 9.70 -0.04 7.63
C ASP A 227 10.67 0.18 6.46
N LYS A 228 10.20 0.01 5.22
CA LYS A 228 10.95 0.23 3.99
C LYS A 228 10.42 1.42 3.17
N GLY A 229 9.65 2.29 3.82
CA GLY A 229 9.07 3.49 3.22
C GLY A 229 7.76 3.29 2.48
N GLY A 230 7.11 2.14 2.67
CA GLY A 230 5.71 1.90 2.32
C GLY A 230 4.72 2.55 3.30
N ILE A 231 3.44 2.25 3.11
CA ILE A 231 2.32 2.68 3.96
C ILE A 231 1.58 1.42 4.41
N GLY A 232 1.45 1.21 5.71
CA GLY A 232 0.76 0.04 6.27
C GLY A 232 -0.65 -0.14 5.70
N GLY A 233 -0.96 -1.33 5.19
CA GLY A 233 -2.26 -1.64 4.57
C GLY A 233 -2.46 -1.10 3.15
N CYS A 234 -1.46 -0.45 2.55
CA CYS A 234 -1.51 0.01 1.18
C CYS A 234 -1.25 -1.15 0.19
N SER A 235 -2.17 -1.32 -0.76
CA SER A 235 -2.14 -2.38 -1.78
C SER A 235 -1.60 -1.91 -3.13
N VAL A 236 -1.77 -0.63 -3.46
CA VAL A 236 -1.28 -0.03 -4.70
C VAL A 236 -0.74 1.35 -4.36
N CYS A 237 0.43 1.69 -4.91
CA CYS A 237 1.10 2.93 -4.62
C CYS A 237 1.85 3.52 -5.82
N GLU A 238 2.18 4.79 -5.68
CA GLU A 238 3.01 5.56 -6.62
C GLU A 238 4.20 6.14 -5.86
N LEU A 239 5.36 6.23 -6.50
CA LEU A 239 6.52 6.89 -5.90
C LEU A 239 6.26 8.39 -5.74
N LEU A 240 6.59 8.91 -4.56
CA LEU A 240 6.64 10.37 -4.38
C LEU A 240 7.85 10.91 -5.15
N ALA A 241 7.62 11.93 -5.98
CA ALA A 241 8.70 12.70 -6.55
C ALA A 241 9.51 13.28 -5.39
N SER A 242 10.77 12.88 -5.26
CA SER A 242 11.64 13.17 -4.12
C SER A 242 11.51 14.63 -3.63
N THR A 243 10.74 14.83 -2.56
CA THR A 243 10.66 16.11 -1.85
C THR A 243 11.32 15.94 -0.48
N THR A 244 12.58 16.33 -0.41
CA THR A 244 13.39 16.56 0.80
C THR A 244 13.77 15.33 1.64
N LYS A 245 15.05 15.29 2.00
CA LYS A 245 15.84 14.16 2.56
C LYS A 245 15.49 13.76 4.02
N ALA A 246 14.24 13.87 4.45
CA ALA A 246 13.85 13.54 5.83
C ALA A 246 12.58 12.67 5.95
N SER A 247 11.88 12.38 4.85
CA SER A 247 10.67 11.55 4.90
C SER A 247 11.02 10.06 4.94
N THR A 248 10.50 9.34 5.93
CA THR A 248 10.58 7.87 6.02
C THR A 248 9.66 7.20 5.01
N VAL A 249 8.59 7.86 4.57
CA VAL A 249 7.63 7.37 3.57
C VAL A 249 8.05 7.84 2.18
N LEU A 250 8.12 6.91 1.23
CA LEU A 250 8.59 7.11 -0.15
C LEU A 250 7.47 7.08 -1.20
N ILE A 251 6.26 6.73 -0.78
CA ILE A 251 5.13 6.48 -1.68
C ILE A 251 3.89 7.27 -1.31
N SER A 252 3.02 7.48 -2.28
CA SER A 252 1.61 7.83 -2.09
C SER A 252 0.76 6.58 -2.33
N CYS A 253 -0.22 6.33 -1.48
CA CYS A 253 -1.13 5.21 -1.62
C CYS A 253 -2.28 5.56 -2.56
N SER A 254 -2.59 4.67 -3.51
CA SER A 254 -3.74 4.81 -4.40
C SER A 254 -4.87 3.85 -4.08
N ALA A 255 -4.60 2.76 -3.34
CA ALA A 255 -5.62 1.85 -2.85
C ALA A 255 -5.18 1.08 -1.60
N CYS A 256 -6.11 0.90 -0.65
CA CYS A 256 -5.90 0.12 0.56
C CYS A 256 -6.48 -1.30 0.43
N SER A 257 -5.86 -2.28 1.11
CA SER A 257 -6.29 -3.68 1.06
C SER A 257 -7.69 -3.90 1.65
N THR A 258 -7.97 -3.32 2.83
CA THR A 258 -9.24 -3.51 3.56
C THR A 258 -9.82 -2.23 4.19
N ASN A 259 -9.03 -1.16 4.26
CA ASN A 259 -9.36 0.11 4.94
C ASN A 259 -9.71 1.23 3.95
N ASN A 260 -10.05 2.41 4.47
CA ASN A 260 -10.30 3.62 3.70
C ASN A 260 -9.00 4.38 3.42
N LEU A 261 -8.83 4.83 2.18
CA LEU A 261 -7.72 5.68 1.78
C LEU A 261 -7.92 7.11 2.31
N SER A 262 -6.91 7.61 3.02
CA SER A 262 -6.91 8.98 3.51
C SER A 262 -6.95 9.99 2.34
N PRO A 263 -7.50 11.20 2.55
CA PRO A 263 -7.55 12.24 1.51
C PRO A 263 -6.16 12.68 1.05
N LEU A 264 -5.19 12.61 1.96
CA LEU A 264 -3.79 12.94 1.70
C LEU A 264 -3.02 11.76 1.06
N LYS A 265 -3.68 10.61 0.86
CA LYS A 265 -3.10 9.40 0.27
C LYS A 265 -1.85 8.89 1.01
N ASN A 266 -1.77 9.16 2.30
CA ASN A 266 -0.63 8.83 3.15
C ASN A 266 -0.94 7.75 4.20
N GLU A 267 -2.19 7.31 4.30
CA GLU A 267 -2.63 6.35 5.32
C GLU A 267 -3.84 5.53 4.85
N CYS A 268 -3.95 4.30 5.36
CA CYS A 268 -5.10 3.42 5.21
C CYS A 268 -5.85 3.27 6.54
N MET A 269 -6.92 4.04 6.70
CA MET A 269 -7.65 4.27 7.95
C MET A 269 -8.91 3.40 8.07
N GLN A 270 -9.24 2.91 9.25
CA GLN A 270 -10.48 2.15 9.45
C GLN A 270 -11.73 3.00 9.18
N ASN A 271 -11.76 4.22 9.69
CA ASN A 271 -12.86 5.17 9.51
C ASN A 271 -12.32 6.46 8.89
N CYS A 272 -13.13 7.12 8.06
CA CYS A 272 -12.77 8.44 7.56
C CYS A 272 -12.79 9.47 8.71
N PRO A 273 -11.88 10.47 8.68
CA PRO A 273 -11.88 11.56 9.66
C PRO A 273 -13.21 12.33 9.69
N ALA A 274 -13.39 13.16 10.72
CA ALA A 274 -14.50 14.10 10.77
C ALA A 274 -14.54 15.01 9.53
N GLY A 275 -15.73 15.42 9.10
CA GLY A 275 -15.94 16.21 7.90
C GLY A 275 -15.77 15.42 6.60
N MET A 276 -15.69 14.09 6.68
CA MET A 276 -15.50 13.21 5.51
C MET A 276 -16.40 11.97 5.58
N TYR A 277 -16.55 11.33 4.42
CA TYR A 277 -17.27 10.07 4.26
C TYR A 277 -16.50 9.15 3.31
N ALA A 278 -16.67 7.84 3.47
CA ALA A 278 -16.12 6.85 2.55
C ALA A 278 -17.04 6.70 1.33
N ASP A 279 -16.47 6.77 0.13
CA ASP A 279 -17.18 6.39 -1.10
C ASP A 279 -17.23 4.86 -1.27
N SER A 280 -17.82 4.40 -2.38
CA SER A 280 -17.89 2.97 -2.70
C SER A 280 -16.53 2.30 -2.91
N ASN A 281 -15.48 3.08 -3.20
CA ASN A 281 -14.12 2.60 -3.40
C ASN A 281 -13.28 2.68 -2.13
N ARG A 282 -13.89 2.98 -0.97
CA ARG A 282 -13.21 3.19 0.31
C ARG A 282 -12.21 4.35 0.22
N VAL A 283 -12.56 5.44 -0.45
CA VAL A 283 -11.78 6.68 -0.46
C VAL A 283 -12.50 7.71 0.39
N CYS A 284 -11.78 8.36 1.29
CA CYS A 284 -12.35 9.42 2.12
C CYS A 284 -12.50 10.71 1.32
N LEU A 285 -13.75 11.13 1.14
CA LEU A 285 -14.13 12.35 0.44
C LEU A 285 -14.70 13.38 1.43
N ALA A 286 -14.51 14.66 1.12
CA ALA A 286 -15.01 15.75 1.96
C ALA A 286 -16.54 15.83 1.93
N CYS A 287 -17.12 16.08 3.10
CA CYS A 287 -18.49 16.51 3.28
C CYS A 287 -18.66 18.00 2.93
N HIS A 288 -19.90 18.48 2.96
CA HIS A 288 -20.12 19.92 3.04
C HIS A 288 -19.41 20.48 4.27
N THR A 289 -18.90 21.72 4.18
CA THR A 289 -18.06 22.34 5.21
C THR A 289 -18.74 22.46 6.57
N SER A 290 -20.08 22.52 6.60
CA SER A 290 -20.88 22.57 7.83
C SER A 290 -21.08 21.20 8.51
N CYS A 291 -20.80 20.09 7.84
CA CYS A 291 -21.03 18.74 8.38
C CYS A 291 -19.80 18.19 9.11
N ALA A 292 -19.98 17.63 10.30
CA ALA A 292 -18.96 16.79 10.94
C ALA A 292 -18.97 15.35 10.39
N SER A 293 -20.07 14.91 9.80
CA SER A 293 -20.13 13.70 8.96
C SER A 293 -21.29 13.83 7.99
N CYS A 294 -21.21 13.12 6.87
CA CYS A 294 -22.24 13.14 5.84
C CYS A 294 -22.36 11.76 5.18
N LYS A 295 -23.38 11.61 4.33
CA LYS A 295 -23.62 10.38 3.60
C LYS A 295 -23.87 10.63 2.11
N ASP A 296 -23.25 9.79 1.29
CA ASP A 296 -23.32 9.70 -0.17
C ASP A 296 -22.67 10.84 -0.96
N ASN A 297 -22.76 12.10 -0.51
CA ASN A 297 -22.18 13.24 -1.22
C ASN A 297 -21.86 14.45 -0.30
N ASN A 298 -21.26 15.48 -0.88
CA ASN A 298 -20.85 16.72 -0.23
C ASN A 298 -21.94 17.81 -0.18
N ALA A 299 -23.21 17.47 -0.43
CA ALA A 299 -24.29 18.45 -0.36
C ALA A 299 -24.57 18.87 1.09
N GLU A 300 -24.94 20.13 1.29
CA GLU A 300 -25.29 20.67 2.61
C GLU A 300 -26.43 19.89 3.29
N SER A 301 -27.38 19.37 2.51
CA SER A 301 -28.49 18.55 2.99
C SER A 301 -28.12 17.09 3.29
N SER A 302 -26.86 16.70 3.09
CA SER A 302 -26.38 15.33 3.27
C SER A 302 -25.70 15.09 4.62
N CYS A 303 -25.67 16.09 5.52
CA CYS A 303 -25.06 15.95 6.83
C CYS A 303 -25.76 14.85 7.64
N THR A 304 -24.97 14.02 8.32
CA THR A 304 -25.41 13.01 9.27
C THR A 304 -24.99 13.34 10.70
N ALA A 305 -24.03 14.25 10.89
CA ALA A 305 -23.68 14.87 12.16
C ALA A 305 -23.10 16.27 11.92
N CYS A 306 -23.16 17.11 12.94
CA CYS A 306 -22.71 18.50 12.90
C CYS A 306 -21.53 18.71 13.84
N TYR A 307 -20.69 19.70 13.53
CA TYR A 307 -19.63 20.12 14.43
C TYR A 307 -20.24 20.71 15.72
N PRO A 308 -19.54 20.64 16.87
CA PRO A 308 -19.99 21.26 18.11
C PRO A 308 -20.46 22.71 17.91
N GLY A 309 -21.53 23.08 18.58
CA GLY A 309 -22.20 24.38 18.41
C GLY A 309 -23.25 24.43 17.28
N HIS A 310 -23.52 23.31 16.58
CA HIS A 310 -24.49 23.21 15.49
C HIS A 310 -25.38 21.97 15.65
N VAL A 311 -26.65 22.12 15.29
CA VAL A 311 -27.66 21.08 15.42
C VAL A 311 -28.10 20.57 14.04
N LEU A 312 -28.37 19.27 13.96
CA LEU A 312 -28.79 18.62 12.71
C LEU A 312 -30.28 18.85 12.46
N SER A 313 -30.60 19.78 11.57
CA SER A 313 -31.97 20.03 11.10
C SER A 313 -32.33 19.03 10.00
N LYS A 314 -33.28 18.14 10.28
CA LYS A 314 -33.69 17.07 9.37
C LYS A 314 -35.19 16.80 9.44
N GLY A 315 -35.75 16.27 8.35
CA GLY A 315 -37.16 15.86 8.30
C GLY A 315 -37.42 14.57 9.09
N ALA A 316 -38.68 14.38 9.50
CA ALA A 316 -39.09 13.15 10.17
C ALA A 316 -38.78 11.91 9.29
N GLY A 317 -38.13 10.91 9.89
CA GLY A 317 -37.77 9.67 9.20
C GLY A 317 -36.52 9.73 8.30
N THR A 318 -35.84 10.88 8.20
CA THR A 318 -34.58 10.98 7.45
C THR A 318 -33.36 10.76 8.35
N THR A 319 -32.28 10.28 7.75
CA THR A 319 -30.96 10.16 8.40
C THR A 319 -30.01 11.29 8.00
N LYS A 320 -30.41 12.11 7.02
CA LYS A 320 -29.65 13.24 6.52
C LYS A 320 -30.39 14.55 6.75
N GLY A 321 -29.65 15.64 6.88
CA GLY A 321 -30.18 16.98 7.05
C GLY A 321 -29.11 18.04 6.83
N THR A 322 -29.44 19.25 7.27
CA THR A 322 -28.55 20.42 7.21
C THR A 322 -28.09 20.78 8.62
N CYS A 323 -26.84 21.18 8.78
CA CYS A 323 -26.33 21.68 10.04
C CYS A 323 -26.63 23.18 10.18
N ILE A 324 -27.40 23.56 11.20
CA ILE A 324 -27.72 24.95 11.52
C ILE A 324 -27.13 25.32 12.88
N LYS A 325 -26.89 26.61 13.13
CA LYS A 325 -26.39 27.04 14.44
C LYS A 325 -27.36 26.60 15.54
N GLU A 326 -26.82 26.05 16.62
CA GLU A 326 -27.64 25.71 17.80
C GLU A 326 -28.45 26.91 18.29
N CYS A 327 -29.56 26.66 18.96
CA CYS A 327 -30.46 27.72 19.45
C CYS A 327 -30.98 28.65 18.34
N THR A 328 -31.24 28.12 17.14
CA THR A 328 -31.88 28.87 16.04
C THR A 328 -32.95 28.05 15.33
N GLY A 329 -33.77 28.72 14.51
CA GLY A 329 -34.74 28.08 13.61
C GLY A 329 -35.80 27.25 14.33
N ALA A 330 -36.12 26.08 13.79
CA ALA A 330 -37.17 25.19 14.30
C ALA A 330 -36.92 24.73 15.75
N PHE A 331 -35.65 24.66 16.19
CA PHE A 331 -35.30 24.25 17.56
C PHE A 331 -35.64 25.30 18.62
N MET A 332 -35.87 26.56 18.20
CA MET A 332 -36.31 27.64 19.09
C MET A 332 -37.79 27.96 18.96
N THR A 333 -38.49 27.36 17.99
CA THR A 333 -39.93 27.55 17.84
C THR A 333 -40.62 26.90 19.04
N HIS A 334 -41.41 27.66 19.81
CA HIS A 334 -42.01 27.24 21.08
C HIS A 334 -41.01 26.84 22.18
N CYS A 335 -39.74 27.23 22.09
CA CYS A 335 -38.80 27.08 23.19
C CYS A 335 -38.93 28.26 24.16
N LYS A 336 -38.99 27.98 25.47
CA LYS A 336 -39.03 29.04 26.49
C LYS A 336 -37.78 29.93 26.37
N ALA A 337 -37.93 31.22 26.67
CA ALA A 337 -36.80 32.16 26.65
C ALA A 337 -35.69 31.69 27.61
N ASN A 338 -34.43 31.72 27.15
CA ASN A 338 -33.26 31.23 27.88
C ASN A 338 -33.24 29.71 28.17
N SER A 339 -34.12 28.92 27.56
CA SER A 339 -34.17 27.46 27.72
C SER A 339 -33.35 26.68 26.69
N CYS A 340 -32.41 27.32 25.98
CA CYS A 340 -31.48 26.63 25.08
C CYS A 340 -30.14 26.38 25.78
N THR A 341 -30.13 25.48 26.75
CA THR A 341 -29.00 25.24 27.66
C THR A 341 -28.54 23.78 27.65
N LEU A 342 -29.40 22.85 27.22
CA LEU A 342 -29.14 21.42 27.28
C LEU A 342 -28.08 21.02 26.25
N ASP A 343 -26.91 20.64 26.73
CA ASP A 343 -25.84 20.11 25.89
C ASP A 343 -26.09 18.63 25.56
N VAL A 344 -26.29 18.34 24.27
CA VAL A 344 -26.43 16.98 23.75
C VAL A 344 -25.35 16.78 22.68
N GLY A 345 -24.25 16.13 23.08
CA GLY A 345 -23.15 15.82 22.17
C GLY A 345 -22.35 17.04 21.71
N GLY A 346 -22.20 18.06 22.56
CA GLY A 346 -21.44 19.28 22.27
C GLY A 346 -22.24 20.37 21.56
N SER A 347 -23.58 20.25 21.52
CA SER A 347 -24.46 21.28 20.95
C SER A 347 -25.69 21.49 21.83
N LYS A 348 -26.19 22.72 21.88
CA LYS A 348 -27.27 23.15 22.75
C LYS A 348 -28.64 22.94 22.10
N TYR A 349 -29.55 22.37 22.88
CA TYR A 349 -30.95 22.14 22.52
C TYR A 349 -31.88 22.79 23.54
N CYS A 350 -33.15 22.90 23.15
CA CYS A 350 -34.20 23.37 24.05
C CYS A 350 -34.42 22.37 25.20
N ASP A 351 -34.36 22.86 26.44
CA ASP A 351 -34.52 22.09 27.67
C ASP A 351 -35.92 22.25 28.31
N ALA A 352 -36.70 23.23 27.86
CA ALA A 352 -38.07 23.48 28.27
C ALA A 352 -38.84 24.23 27.18
N CYS A 353 -39.99 23.69 26.80
CA CYS A 353 -40.88 24.27 25.79
C CYS A 353 -41.99 25.10 26.44
N GLU A 354 -42.68 25.91 25.63
CA GLU A 354 -43.91 26.59 26.00
C GLU A 354 -45.02 25.58 26.36
N ASP A 355 -46.05 26.07 27.05
CA ASP A 355 -47.16 25.23 27.47
C ASP A 355 -47.87 24.59 26.26
N GLY A 356 -48.20 23.30 26.37
CA GLY A 356 -48.74 22.50 25.27
C GLY A 356 -47.67 21.88 24.35
N TYR A 357 -46.38 22.11 24.62
CA TYR A 357 -45.26 21.52 23.88
C TYR A 357 -44.32 20.74 24.81
N ALA A 358 -43.52 19.83 24.25
CA ALA A 358 -42.41 19.21 24.95
C ALA A 358 -41.24 18.89 24.00
N PRO A 359 -39.99 18.79 24.50
CA PRO A 359 -38.82 18.55 23.66
C PRO A 359 -38.80 17.10 23.17
N ILE A 360 -38.93 16.91 21.85
CA ILE A 360 -38.75 15.63 21.16
C ILE A 360 -37.56 15.79 20.22
N ASP A 361 -36.49 15.03 20.46
CA ASP A 361 -35.22 15.17 19.74
C ASP A 361 -34.70 16.64 19.69
N GLY A 362 -34.99 17.40 20.76
CA GLY A 362 -34.60 18.80 20.94
C GLY A 362 -35.49 19.83 20.23
N VAL A 363 -36.54 19.40 19.52
CA VAL A 363 -37.56 20.28 18.93
C VAL A 363 -38.82 20.28 19.80
N CYS A 364 -39.34 21.46 20.09
CA CYS A 364 -40.59 21.60 20.83
C CYS A 364 -41.76 21.13 19.96
N THR A 365 -42.28 19.96 20.29
CA THR A 365 -43.37 19.31 19.56
C THR A 365 -44.66 19.44 20.36
N ALA A 366 -45.77 19.76 19.69
CA ALA A 366 -47.07 19.89 20.32
C ALA A 366 -47.53 18.54 20.88
N ILE A 367 -47.86 18.50 22.17
CA ILE A 367 -48.36 17.29 22.85
C ILE A 367 -49.54 17.70 23.71
N ALA A 368 -50.73 17.22 23.35
CA ALA A 368 -51.93 17.47 24.14
C ALA A 368 -51.78 16.91 25.55
N GLU A 369 -52.30 17.63 26.54
CA GLU A 369 -52.23 17.23 27.94
C GLU A 369 -52.84 15.83 28.15
N GLY A 370 -52.09 14.93 28.79
CA GLY A 370 -52.49 13.54 29.01
C GLY A 370 -52.37 12.61 27.78
N ALA A 371 -52.06 13.14 26.59
CA ALA A 371 -51.76 12.35 25.40
C ALA A 371 -50.30 11.89 25.36
N ARG A 372 -50.01 10.93 24.47
CA ARG A 372 -48.65 10.49 24.14
C ARG A 372 -48.48 10.53 22.63
N ASP A 373 -47.36 11.07 22.19
CA ASP A 373 -46.93 10.99 20.80
C ASP A 373 -46.19 9.67 20.52
N ALA A 374 -45.58 9.54 19.34
CA ALA A 374 -44.80 8.36 18.95
C ALA A 374 -43.53 8.13 19.80
N SER A 375 -42.98 9.18 20.42
CA SER A 375 -41.89 9.04 21.40
C SER A 375 -42.37 8.49 22.75
N GLY A 376 -43.69 8.52 22.97
CA GLY A 376 -44.35 8.15 24.21
C GLY A 376 -44.19 9.20 25.31
N CYS A 377 -43.86 10.44 24.92
CA CYS A 377 -43.68 11.56 25.83
C CYS A 377 -44.98 11.84 26.59
N LYS A 378 -44.89 11.89 27.92
CA LYS A 378 -45.93 12.44 28.79
C LYS A 378 -45.57 13.89 29.15
N ALA A 379 -46.15 14.85 28.43
CA ALA A 379 -45.87 16.27 28.63
C ALA A 379 -46.46 16.80 29.96
N ASN A 380 -45.69 17.63 30.66
CA ASN A 380 -46.08 18.40 31.84
C ASN A 380 -45.21 19.66 31.92
N ASP A 381 -45.83 20.84 31.98
CA ASP A 381 -45.14 22.15 32.09
C ASP A 381 -43.97 22.33 31.09
N GLY A 382 -44.21 22.03 29.81
CA GLY A 382 -43.20 22.22 28.78
C GLY A 382 -42.10 21.16 28.70
N LYS A 383 -42.20 20.06 29.49
CA LYS A 383 -41.22 18.97 29.56
C LYS A 383 -41.89 17.60 29.46
N CYS A 384 -41.17 16.61 28.97
CA CYS A 384 -41.52 15.20 29.10
C CYS A 384 -41.20 14.69 30.51
N THR A 385 -42.11 13.92 31.09
CA THR A 385 -41.94 13.24 32.39
C THR A 385 -41.71 11.74 32.26
N ALA A 386 -42.02 11.18 31.10
CA ALA A 386 -41.78 9.78 30.75
C ALA A 386 -41.65 9.69 29.23
N CYS A 387 -40.83 8.74 28.77
CA CYS A 387 -40.68 8.37 27.36
C CYS A 387 -40.93 6.87 27.22
N THR A 388 -41.00 6.35 25.98
CA THR A 388 -41.21 4.92 25.75
C THR A 388 -40.16 4.29 24.83
N SER A 389 -40.00 2.97 24.96
CA SER A 389 -39.20 2.11 24.06
C SER A 389 -37.84 2.70 23.65
N THR A 390 -37.67 3.10 22.40
CA THR A 390 -36.39 3.54 21.82
C THR A 390 -35.99 4.98 22.21
N TYR A 391 -36.81 5.68 22.98
CA TYR A 391 -36.52 7.04 23.45
C TYR A 391 -36.02 7.01 24.90
N ALA A 392 -35.00 7.81 25.18
CA ALA A 392 -34.52 8.09 26.53
C ALA A 392 -35.01 9.46 26.98
N LEU A 393 -35.44 9.55 28.24
CA LEU A 393 -35.74 10.79 28.92
C LEU A 393 -34.42 11.46 29.33
N LEU A 394 -34.08 12.56 28.67
CA LEU A 394 -32.86 13.33 28.96
C LEU A 394 -33.29 14.77 29.28
N SER A 395 -33.02 15.22 30.52
CA SER A 395 -33.26 16.59 30.99
C SER A 395 -34.67 17.16 30.72
N GLY A 396 -35.69 16.28 30.71
CA GLY A 396 -37.08 16.67 30.45
C GLY A 396 -37.49 16.64 28.98
N GLY A 397 -36.71 16.02 28.09
CA GLY A 397 -37.11 15.73 26.71
C GLY A 397 -36.97 14.25 26.36
N CYS A 398 -37.69 13.79 25.34
CA CYS A 398 -37.57 12.44 24.81
C CYS A 398 -36.64 12.42 23.59
N TYR A 399 -35.55 11.66 23.68
CA TYR A 399 -34.50 11.61 22.67
C TYR A 399 -34.31 10.20 22.12
N ASN A 400 -34.29 10.06 20.80
CA ASN A 400 -34.18 8.77 20.13
C ASN A 400 -32.77 8.19 20.32
N THR A 401 -32.66 6.99 20.89
CA THR A 401 -31.35 6.35 21.15
C THR A 401 -30.66 5.81 19.90
N LYS A 402 -31.37 5.75 18.77
CA LYS A 402 -30.87 5.24 17.49
C LYS A 402 -30.54 6.35 16.48
N ALA A 403 -30.81 7.60 16.81
CA ALA A 403 -30.59 8.73 15.90
C ALA A 403 -30.11 9.97 16.66
N LEU A 404 -29.34 10.84 15.98
CA LEU A 404 -29.04 12.15 16.53
C LEU A 404 -30.34 12.97 16.71
N PRO A 405 -30.41 13.75 17.80
CA PRO A 405 -29.33 14.02 18.75
C PRO A 405 -29.21 13.00 19.91
N GLY A 406 -30.24 12.20 20.17
CA GLY A 406 -30.28 11.30 21.33
C GLY A 406 -29.18 10.24 21.39
N SER A 407 -28.81 9.66 20.24
CA SER A 407 -27.75 8.65 20.16
C SER A 407 -26.37 9.16 20.56
N ALA A 408 -26.15 10.49 20.60
CA ALA A 408 -24.91 11.08 21.06
C ALA A 408 -24.74 11.01 22.59
N VAL A 409 -25.83 10.78 23.33
CA VAL A 409 -25.82 10.71 24.81
C VAL A 409 -26.21 9.31 25.29
N CYS A 410 -27.16 8.65 24.62
CA CYS A 410 -27.70 7.37 25.05
C CYS A 410 -27.84 6.40 23.87
N THR A 411 -27.20 5.22 23.96
CA THR A 411 -27.23 4.20 22.89
C THR A 411 -28.22 3.06 23.15
N ALA A 412 -28.72 2.94 24.38
CA ALA A 412 -29.77 1.98 24.73
C ALA A 412 -30.66 2.54 25.84
N ALA A 413 -31.97 2.36 25.70
CA ALA A 413 -32.95 2.74 26.71
C ALA A 413 -33.92 1.59 26.99
N ASN A 414 -34.42 1.54 28.21
CA ASN A 414 -35.50 0.66 28.63
C ASN A 414 -36.60 1.49 29.28
N SER A 415 -37.81 1.42 28.72
CA SER A 415 -39.00 2.09 29.26
C SER A 415 -38.80 3.60 29.51
N GLY A 416 -38.06 4.28 28.64
CA GLY A 416 -37.77 5.70 28.76
C GLY A 416 -36.50 6.05 29.54
N SER A 417 -35.86 5.09 30.23
CA SER A 417 -34.63 5.34 30.98
C SER A 417 -33.41 4.89 30.19
N CYS A 418 -32.37 5.75 30.12
CA CYS A 418 -31.12 5.35 29.49
C CYS A 418 -30.44 4.22 30.29
N THR A 419 -30.01 3.18 29.61
CA THR A 419 -29.29 2.04 30.22
C THR A 419 -27.82 2.00 29.81
N THR A 420 -27.45 2.70 28.73
CA THR A 420 -26.07 2.74 28.22
C THR A 420 -25.75 4.13 27.70
N CYS A 421 -24.82 4.81 28.38
CA CYS A 421 -24.37 6.13 27.99
C CYS A 421 -23.37 6.04 26.82
N ALA A 422 -23.57 6.86 25.80
CA ALA A 422 -22.73 6.88 24.59
C ALA A 422 -21.28 7.28 24.88
N ASN A 423 -21.07 8.09 25.92
CA ASN A 423 -19.77 8.60 26.35
C ASN A 423 -18.99 7.65 27.29
N GLY A 424 -19.50 6.43 27.51
CA GLY A 424 -18.88 5.41 28.36
C GLY A 424 -19.09 5.60 29.86
N GLN A 425 -19.83 6.62 30.29
CA GLN A 425 -20.14 6.85 31.71
C GLN A 425 -21.19 5.89 32.25
N THR A 426 -21.25 5.77 33.58
CA THR A 426 -22.33 5.07 34.25
C THR A 426 -23.57 5.96 34.32
N TYR A 427 -24.73 5.40 33.97
CA TYR A 427 -25.99 6.09 34.14
C TYR A 427 -26.26 6.30 35.64
N ALA A 428 -26.48 7.55 36.05
CA ALA A 428 -26.69 7.91 37.44
C ALA A 428 -27.74 9.02 37.56
N SER A 429 -28.65 8.87 38.53
CA SER A 429 -29.64 9.89 38.89
C SER A 429 -30.47 10.43 37.71
N GLY A 430 -30.84 9.56 36.77
CA GLY A 430 -31.67 9.96 35.64
C GLY A 430 -30.91 10.50 34.43
N ASN A 431 -29.57 10.59 34.47
CA ASN A 431 -28.76 11.19 33.40
C ASN A 431 -27.45 10.42 33.13
N CYS A 432 -26.86 10.68 31.97
CA CYS A 432 -25.47 10.34 31.66
C CYS A 432 -24.57 11.53 32.00
N PRO A 433 -23.63 11.40 32.96
CA PRO A 433 -22.70 12.49 33.29
C PRO A 433 -21.95 12.99 32.05
N ALA A 434 -21.89 14.30 31.85
CA ALA A 434 -21.20 14.88 30.70
C ALA A 434 -19.67 14.85 30.89
N CYS A 435 -18.94 14.54 29.83
CA CYS A 435 -17.48 14.68 29.81
C CYS A 435 -17.09 16.17 29.71
N ALA A 436 -15.82 16.48 29.94
CA ALA A 436 -15.25 17.81 29.71
C ALA A 436 -15.49 18.30 28.27
N GLU A 437 -15.43 19.63 28.07
CA GLU A 437 -15.64 20.25 26.76
C GLU A 437 -14.77 19.59 25.67
N GLY A 438 -15.35 19.35 24.50
CA GLY A 438 -14.66 18.72 23.37
C GLY A 438 -14.49 17.21 23.49
N CYS A 439 -14.88 16.60 24.60
CA CYS A 439 -14.73 15.17 24.85
C CYS A 439 -15.99 14.37 24.48
N ALA A 440 -15.85 13.39 23.57
CA ALA A 440 -16.91 12.47 23.18
C ALA A 440 -17.04 11.28 24.14
N LYS A 441 -15.91 10.75 24.63
CA LYS A 441 -15.87 9.67 25.63
C LYS A 441 -14.82 9.94 26.69
N CYS A 442 -15.15 9.63 27.94
CA CYS A 442 -14.24 9.81 29.07
C CYS A 442 -14.22 8.56 29.98
N GLN A 443 -13.16 8.42 30.77
CA GLN A 443 -13.02 7.35 31.78
C GLN A 443 -13.88 7.66 33.02
N SER A 444 -13.68 6.95 34.14
CA SER A 444 -14.42 7.14 35.40
C SER A 444 -14.43 8.59 35.92
N SER A 445 -13.47 9.42 35.49
CA SER A 445 -13.49 10.87 35.70
C SER A 445 -13.94 11.57 34.40
N THR A 446 -14.89 12.50 34.52
CA THR A 446 -15.40 13.30 33.39
C THR A 446 -14.32 14.19 32.75
N SER A 447 -13.19 14.38 33.44
CA SER A 447 -12.05 15.18 32.98
C SER A 447 -10.97 14.37 32.25
N THR A 448 -11.05 13.04 32.24
CA THR A 448 -10.07 12.16 31.57
C THR A 448 -10.65 11.67 30.25
N CYS A 449 -10.32 12.37 29.16
CA CYS A 449 -10.87 12.08 27.85
C CYS A 449 -10.14 10.97 27.12
N THR A 450 -10.90 10.10 26.44
CA THR A 450 -10.37 9.00 25.62
C THR A 450 -10.73 9.13 24.14
N GLU A 451 -11.76 9.90 23.81
CA GLU A 451 -12.18 10.15 22.44
C GLU A 451 -12.72 11.58 22.33
N CYS A 452 -12.30 12.31 21.29
CA CYS A 452 -12.68 13.71 21.11
C CYS A 452 -13.85 13.88 20.14
N LEU A 453 -14.60 14.96 20.34
CA LEU A 453 -15.59 15.42 19.38
C LEU A 453 -14.92 15.89 18.09
N ALA A 454 -15.68 15.91 16.99
CA ALA A 454 -15.23 16.45 15.72
C ALA A 454 -14.73 17.90 15.88
N GLY A 455 -13.59 18.22 15.25
CA GLY A 455 -12.92 19.52 15.41
C GLY A 455 -11.89 19.58 16.54
N TYR A 456 -11.68 18.48 17.27
CA TYR A 456 -10.72 18.38 18.36
C TYR A 456 -9.78 17.18 18.15
N TYR A 457 -8.52 17.31 18.55
CA TYR A 457 -7.57 16.20 18.67
C TYR A 457 -7.35 15.83 20.15
N LEU A 458 -6.95 14.58 20.38
CA LEU A 458 -6.60 14.09 21.71
C LEU A 458 -5.13 14.40 22.01
N ASP A 459 -4.89 15.28 22.99
CA ASP A 459 -3.61 15.35 23.68
C ASP A 459 -3.58 14.21 24.71
N SER A 460 -2.92 13.11 24.34
CA SER A 460 -2.87 11.92 25.18
C SER A 460 -1.94 12.05 26.39
N THR A 461 -1.03 13.04 26.40
CA THR A 461 -0.21 13.37 27.57
C THR A 461 -1.07 14.01 28.65
N ALA A 462 -1.93 14.96 28.26
CA ALA A 462 -2.86 15.62 29.18
C ALA A 462 -4.18 14.87 29.38
N SER A 463 -4.47 13.86 28.54
CA SER A 463 -5.78 13.20 28.43
C SER A 463 -6.93 14.18 28.21
N LYS A 464 -6.70 15.19 27.35
CA LYS A 464 -7.65 16.27 27.06
C LYS A 464 -7.83 16.46 25.56
N CYS A 465 -9.02 16.92 25.18
CA CYS A 465 -9.30 17.30 23.81
C CYS A 465 -8.98 18.78 23.59
N VAL A 466 -8.25 19.07 22.53
CA VAL A 466 -7.86 20.43 22.13
C VAL A 466 -8.37 20.66 20.72
N LYS A 467 -8.84 21.88 20.42
CA LYS A 467 -9.35 22.22 19.09
C LYS A 467 -8.23 22.06 18.05
N CYS A 468 -8.56 21.54 16.87
CA CYS A 468 -7.61 21.38 15.76
C CYS A 468 -6.88 22.66 15.35
N SER A 469 -7.46 23.82 15.64
CA SER A 469 -6.89 25.14 15.38
C SER A 469 -5.95 25.67 16.46
N GLU A 470 -5.87 25.00 17.60
CA GLU A 470 -5.14 25.45 18.79
C GLU A 470 -3.97 24.53 19.12
N ASN A 471 -2.98 25.05 19.83
CA ASN A 471 -1.86 24.27 20.32
C ASN A 471 -2.22 23.54 21.62
N SER A 472 -1.50 22.46 21.95
CA SER A 472 -1.60 21.82 23.26
C SER A 472 -1.15 22.79 24.35
N ALA A 473 -1.58 22.54 25.59
CA ALA A 473 -1.28 23.43 26.73
C ALA A 473 0.22 23.58 27.00
N ASP A 474 1.01 22.55 26.69
CA ASP A 474 2.47 22.54 26.78
C ASP A 474 3.18 22.99 25.48
N GLY A 475 2.41 23.29 24.43
CA GLY A 475 2.90 23.71 23.11
C GLY A 475 3.55 22.61 22.27
N THR A 476 3.57 21.35 22.73
CA THR A 476 4.21 20.23 22.03
C THR A 476 3.51 19.82 20.75
N ILE A 477 2.18 19.93 20.71
CA ILE A 477 1.36 19.72 19.52
C ILE A 477 0.94 21.09 18.98
N GLN A 478 1.20 21.32 17.69
CA GLN A 478 0.83 22.57 17.02
C GLN A 478 -0.48 22.41 16.24
N GLY A 479 -1.47 23.25 16.55
CA GLY A 479 -2.72 23.34 15.80
C GLY A 479 -2.51 23.96 14.42
N VAL A 480 -3.44 23.69 13.51
CA VAL A 480 -3.47 24.31 12.18
C VAL A 480 -4.65 25.27 12.11
N LYS A 481 -4.36 26.55 11.88
CA LYS A 481 -5.40 27.59 11.78
C LYS A 481 -6.53 27.16 10.83
N ASP A 482 -7.76 27.42 11.26
CA ASP A 482 -9.00 27.12 10.53
C ASP A 482 -9.25 25.62 10.24
N CYS A 483 -8.47 24.73 10.87
CA CYS A 483 -8.67 23.30 10.78
C CYS A 483 -9.83 22.81 11.66
N VAL A 484 -10.72 22.01 11.08
CA VAL A 484 -11.90 21.44 11.76
C VAL A 484 -11.92 19.91 11.72
N SER A 485 -10.91 19.29 11.13
CA SER A 485 -10.72 17.84 11.17
C SER A 485 -9.24 17.54 11.17
N CYS A 486 -8.76 16.88 12.21
CA CYS A 486 -7.35 16.60 12.35
C CYS A 486 -7.07 15.32 13.15
N THR A 487 -5.86 14.79 12.98
CA THR A 487 -5.29 13.76 13.84
C THR A 487 -4.03 14.31 14.53
N ALA A 488 -3.85 13.96 15.80
CA ALA A 488 -2.62 14.25 16.53
C ALA A 488 -1.41 13.54 15.90
N PRO A 489 -0.20 14.12 15.95
CA PRO A 489 0.99 13.49 15.39
C PRO A 489 1.38 12.22 16.17
N SER A 490 1.97 11.25 15.46
CA SER A 490 2.54 10.05 16.07
C SER A 490 3.68 10.43 17.01
N GLY A 491 3.51 10.20 18.32
CA GLY A 491 4.47 10.60 19.36
C GLY A 491 4.13 11.89 20.11
N ASN A 492 2.94 12.47 19.90
CA ASN A 492 2.45 13.67 20.60
C ASN A 492 3.38 14.90 20.49
N SER A 493 4.10 15.05 19.38
CA SER A 493 4.94 16.22 19.14
C SER A 493 4.93 16.59 17.67
N GLY A 494 4.82 17.88 17.39
CA GLY A 494 4.72 18.42 16.03
C GLY A 494 3.32 18.90 15.65
N PRO A 495 3.11 19.30 14.38
CA PRO A 495 1.82 19.79 13.92
C PRO A 495 0.79 18.67 13.78
N VAL A 496 -0.48 19.00 14.02
CA VAL A 496 -1.60 18.10 13.70
C VAL A 496 -1.69 17.90 12.18
N THR A 497 -2.10 16.70 11.77
CA THR A 497 -2.44 16.45 10.36
C THR A 497 -3.84 16.96 10.10
N CYS A 498 -3.98 18.05 9.35
CA CYS A 498 -5.28 18.64 9.03
C CYS A 498 -5.88 18.04 7.74
N TYR A 499 -7.12 17.56 7.81
CA TYR A 499 -7.85 16.99 6.67
C TYR A 499 -8.87 17.96 6.07
N VAL A 500 -9.50 18.80 6.91
CA VAL A 500 -10.54 19.75 6.50
C VAL A 500 -10.31 21.09 7.16
N THR A 501 -10.35 22.16 6.37
CA THR A 501 -10.35 23.54 6.84
C THR A 501 -11.69 24.21 6.53
N GLN A 502 -12.13 25.11 7.41
CA GLN A 502 -13.25 26.02 7.14
C GLN A 502 -12.67 27.41 6.90
N ALA A 503 -12.54 27.83 5.63
CA ALA A 503 -12.30 29.24 5.36
C ALA A 503 -13.50 30.07 5.90
N PRO A 504 -13.28 31.30 6.40
CA PRO A 504 -14.39 32.14 6.84
C PRO A 504 -15.37 32.38 5.69
N ALA A 505 -16.67 32.38 6.02
CA ALA A 505 -17.74 32.68 5.07
C ALA A 505 -17.48 34.04 4.42
N VAL A 506 -17.30 34.03 3.09
CA VAL A 506 -17.23 35.25 2.30
C VAL A 506 -18.65 35.83 2.22
N ASP A 507 -18.76 37.12 2.52
CA ASP A 507 -19.95 37.98 2.43
C ASP A 507 -20.87 37.65 1.22
N PRO A 508 -22.21 37.54 1.36
CA PRO A 508 -23.11 36.95 0.34
C PRO A 508 -23.28 37.76 -0.95
N THR A 509 -22.57 38.87 -1.16
CA THR A 509 -22.78 39.77 -2.30
C THR A 509 -21.85 39.54 -3.50
N ASN A 510 -21.26 38.36 -3.68
CA ASN A 510 -20.42 38.08 -4.85
C ASN A 510 -20.68 36.70 -5.50
N PRO A 511 -21.31 36.63 -6.69
CA PRO A 511 -21.72 35.38 -7.30
C PRO A 511 -20.58 34.78 -8.14
N SER A 512 -19.58 34.17 -7.50
CA SER A 512 -18.82 33.07 -8.12
C SER A 512 -17.89 32.43 -7.09
N VAL A 513 -18.06 31.13 -6.80
CA VAL A 513 -16.94 30.22 -6.49
C VAL A 513 -17.41 28.76 -6.47
N ASN A 514 -17.16 28.03 -7.57
CA ASN A 514 -16.67 26.67 -7.43
C ASN A 514 -15.18 26.77 -7.16
N LYS A 515 -14.77 26.66 -5.89
CA LYS A 515 -13.35 26.56 -5.54
C LYS A 515 -13.21 25.53 -4.42
N GLY A 516 -13.06 24.27 -4.83
CA GLY A 516 -12.55 23.22 -3.97
C GLY A 516 -11.16 23.63 -3.48
N GLY A 517 -11.08 24.10 -2.25
CA GLY A 517 -9.85 24.46 -1.57
C GLY A 517 -9.10 23.20 -1.16
N LEU A 518 -8.26 22.69 -2.06
CA LEU A 518 -7.11 21.89 -1.69
C LEU A 518 -6.05 22.83 -1.11
N SER A 519 -5.45 22.41 0.01
CA SER A 519 -4.26 23.02 0.58
C SER A 519 -3.21 23.25 -0.50
N SER A 520 -2.64 24.46 -0.51
CA SER A 520 -1.68 24.99 -1.48
C SER A 520 -0.30 24.31 -1.43
N GLY A 521 -0.27 22.97 -1.43
CA GLY A 521 0.96 22.17 -1.35
C GLY A 521 1.06 21.03 -2.37
N ALA A 522 0.17 20.95 -3.39
CA ALA A 522 0.22 19.86 -4.38
C ALA A 522 -0.39 20.19 -5.77
N ILE A 523 -0.20 21.40 -6.30
CA ILE A 523 -0.43 21.67 -7.73
C ILE A 523 0.75 22.45 -8.30
N ALA A 524 1.82 21.70 -8.58
CA ALA A 524 2.85 22.08 -9.55
C ALA A 524 3.13 20.87 -10.44
N GLY A 525 2.11 20.43 -11.18
CA GLY A 525 2.23 19.60 -12.38
C GLY A 525 1.85 20.47 -13.59
N ILE A 526 2.83 21.16 -14.19
CA ILE A 526 3.40 20.83 -15.51
C ILE A 526 2.32 20.73 -16.61
N SER A 527 2.19 21.75 -17.47
CA SER A 527 1.75 21.61 -18.89
C SER A 527 1.71 22.93 -19.70
N VAL A 528 2.64 23.87 -19.52
CA VAL A 528 2.85 24.95 -20.54
C VAL A 528 4.33 25.29 -20.75
N ALA A 529 5.19 25.22 -19.72
CA ALA A 529 6.60 25.56 -19.88
C ALA A 529 7.40 24.52 -20.70
N VAL A 530 7.14 23.21 -20.56
CA VAL A 530 7.85 22.17 -21.34
C VAL A 530 7.42 22.18 -22.81
N ILE A 531 6.17 22.50 -23.12
CA ILE A 531 5.70 22.65 -24.51
C ILE A 531 6.33 23.89 -25.17
N VAL A 532 6.52 24.99 -24.43
CA VAL A 532 7.22 26.18 -24.95
C VAL A 532 8.72 25.95 -25.10
N VAL A 533 9.36 25.20 -24.19
CA VAL A 533 10.81 24.91 -24.27
C VAL A 533 11.12 23.86 -25.34
N VAL A 534 10.35 22.77 -25.43
CA VAL A 534 10.53 21.74 -26.46
C VAL A 534 10.05 22.24 -27.82
N GLY A 535 8.94 22.99 -27.88
CA GLY A 535 8.48 23.66 -29.11
C GLY A 535 9.45 24.74 -29.60
N GLY A 536 10.06 25.50 -28.68
CA GLY A 536 11.12 26.46 -28.97
C GLY A 536 12.42 25.81 -29.46
N LEU A 537 12.83 24.69 -28.86
CA LEU A 537 14.01 23.93 -29.30
C LEU A 537 13.83 23.29 -30.67
N VAL A 538 12.67 22.69 -30.93
CA VAL A 538 12.36 22.08 -32.24
C VAL A 538 12.22 23.15 -33.32
N GLY A 539 11.59 24.29 -33.01
CA GLY A 539 11.50 25.43 -33.91
C GLY A 539 12.86 26.06 -34.23
N PHE A 540 13.72 26.22 -33.21
CA PHE A 540 15.08 26.73 -33.38
C PHE A 540 15.97 25.78 -34.19
N LEU A 541 15.88 24.46 -33.96
CA LEU A 541 16.62 23.46 -34.74
C LEU A 541 16.14 23.40 -36.20
N CYS A 542 14.84 23.48 -36.45
CA CYS A 542 14.31 23.55 -37.82
C CYS A 542 14.77 24.82 -38.55
N TRP A 543 14.75 25.98 -37.88
CA TRP A 543 15.26 27.23 -38.47
C TRP A 543 16.77 27.16 -38.73
N TRP A 544 17.55 26.62 -37.80
CA TRP A 544 19.00 26.51 -37.94
C TRP A 544 19.43 25.60 -39.09
N PHE A 545 18.80 24.43 -39.26
CA PHE A 545 19.14 23.52 -40.35
C PHE A 545 18.62 23.96 -41.72
N VAL A 546 17.47 24.65 -41.78
CA VAL A 546 16.85 25.09 -43.05
C VAL A 546 17.42 26.42 -43.54
N CYS A 547 17.70 27.38 -42.65
CA CYS A 547 18.11 28.72 -43.05
C CYS A 547 19.64 28.94 -43.08
N ARG A 548 20.44 28.08 -42.42
CA ARG A 548 21.91 28.23 -42.39
C ARG A 548 22.63 27.51 -43.53
N GLY A 549 21.90 26.80 -44.40
CA GLY A 549 22.45 26.17 -45.61
C GLY A 549 22.37 27.04 -46.86
N LYS A 550 21.98 28.32 -46.75
CA LYS A 550 21.80 29.21 -47.92
C LYS A 550 22.14 30.69 -47.67
N ALA A 551 23.17 30.94 -46.86
CA ALA A 551 23.84 32.24 -46.76
C ALA A 551 25.36 32.02 -46.70
#